data_AF-A0A6J4FRM8-F1
#
_entry.id   AF-A0A6J4FRM8-F1
#
_cell.length_a   1.000
_cell.length_b   1.000
_cell.length_c   1.000
_cell.angle_alpha   90.00
_cell.angle_beta   90.00
_cell.angle_gamma   90.00
#
_symmetry.space_group_name_H-M   'P 1'
#
loop_
_entity.id
_entity.type
_entity.pdbx_description
1 polymer ?
#
loop_
_entity_poly.entity_id
_entity_poly.type
_entity_poly.pdbx_seq_one_letter_code
_entity_poly.pdbx_strand_id
1 'polypeptide(L)' 'MAMDGAVGEGLVFLEHFRDLPDPRQAGKVMYPQEEVLLLCLLAVLAGAEAFTDIARFGTKKLELLRRSRI' A
#
# COMPACT_ATOMS: atom_id res chain seq x y z
N MET A 1 9.59 -24.09 1.26
CA MET A 1 9.96 -23.25 2.40
C MET A 1 10.75 -22.05 1.87
N ALA A 2 10.02 -21.01 1.44
CA ALA A 2 10.57 -19.74 0.95
C ALA A 2 9.42 -18.70 0.88
N MET A 3 8.59 -18.62 1.93
CA MET A 3 7.44 -17.71 1.99
C MET A 3 7.56 -16.60 3.06
N ASP A 4 8.72 -16.41 3.69
CA ASP A 4 8.78 -15.61 4.94
C ASP A 4 9.56 -14.29 4.87
N GLY A 5 10.36 -14.02 3.84
CA GLY A 5 11.14 -12.77 3.80
C GLY A 5 10.31 -11.55 3.36
N ALA A 6 9.71 -11.63 2.18
CA ALA A 6 9.02 -10.49 1.58
C ALA A 6 7.67 -10.15 2.24
N VAL A 7 7.00 -11.14 2.85
CA VAL A 7 5.79 -10.89 3.64
C VAL A 7 6.15 -10.15 4.92
N GLY A 8 7.25 -10.54 5.58
CA GLY A 8 7.76 -9.87 6.79
C GLY A 8 8.09 -8.39 6.57
N GLU A 9 8.78 -8.05 5.49
CA GLU A 9 9.13 -6.66 5.13
C GLU A 9 7.89 -5.77 4.91
N GLY A 10 6.84 -6.31 4.27
CA GLY A 10 5.59 -5.59 4.07
C GLY A 10 4.86 -5.26 5.37
N LEU A 11 4.93 -6.15 6.37
CA LEU A 11 4.37 -5.91 7.71
C LEU A 11 5.09 -4.76 8.41
N VAL A 12 6.43 -4.73 8.35
CA VAL A 12 7.25 -3.67 8.96
C VAL A 12 6.92 -2.29 8.37
N PHE A 13 6.71 -2.20 7.06
CA PHE A 13 6.30 -0.94 6.43
C PHE A 13 4.96 -0.43 6.97
N LEU A 14 3.96 -1.31 7.04
CA LEU A 14 2.63 -0.94 7.52
C LEU A 14 2.66 -0.53 9.00
N GLU A 15 3.41 -1.25 9.83
CA GLU A 15 3.57 -0.89 11.25
C GLU A 15 4.27 0.45 11.44
N HIS A 16 5.31 0.75 10.65
CA HIS A 16 6.04 2.01 10.75
C HIS A 16 5.16 3.23 10.46
N PHE A 17 4.22 3.11 9.52
CA PHE A 17 3.33 4.20 9.12
C PHE A 17 1.95 4.18 9.79
N ARG A 18 1.65 3.19 10.63
CA ARG A 18 0.35 3.04 11.30
C ARG A 18 -0.03 4.26 12.14
N ASP A 19 0.93 4.84 12.84
CA ASP A 19 0.71 5.99 13.74
C ASP A 19 0.94 7.34 13.04
N LEU A 20 1.13 7.35 11.72
CA LEU A 20 1.28 8.59 10.97
C LEU A 20 -0.04 9.37 11.01
N PRO A 21 -0.04 10.66 11.38
CA PRO A 21 -1.26 11.46 11.35
C PRO A 21 -1.85 11.53 9.94
N ASP A 22 -3.13 11.18 9.81
CA ASP A 22 -3.84 11.19 8.54
C ASP A 22 -4.46 12.57 8.26
N PRO A 23 -3.93 13.36 7.32
CA PRO A 23 -4.48 14.67 7.00
C PRO A 23 -5.75 14.59 6.13
N ARG A 24 -6.17 13.38 5.71
CA ARG A 24 -7.34 13.20 4.83
C ARG A 24 -8.63 13.46 5.61
N GLN A 25 -9.66 13.89 4.89
CA GLN A 25 -11.00 14.09 5.48
C GLN A 25 -11.58 12.73 5.88
N ALA A 26 -11.82 12.51 7.18
CA ALA A 26 -12.25 11.22 7.74
C ALA A 26 -13.44 10.57 6.99
N GLY A 27 -14.44 11.35 6.58
CA GLY A 27 -15.61 10.84 5.83
C GLY A 27 -15.32 10.38 4.38
N LYS A 28 -14.09 10.55 3.89
CA LYS A 28 -13.65 10.12 2.55
C LYS A 28 -12.56 9.04 2.62
N VAL A 29 -12.21 8.57 3.81
CA VAL A 29 -11.20 7.53 4.00
C VAL A 29 -11.85 6.16 3.82
N MET A 30 -11.50 5.46 2.74
CA MET A 30 -11.92 4.07 2.51
C MET A 30 -10.85 3.03 2.88
N TYR A 31 -9.58 3.45 2.90
CA TYR A 31 -8.41 2.61 3.16
C TYR A 31 -7.49 3.30 4.16
N PRO A 32 -6.86 2.56 5.10
CA PRO A 32 -5.84 3.08 6.00
C PRO A 32 -4.73 3.81 5.24
N GLN A 33 -4.07 4.77 5.89
CA GLN A 33 -3.09 5.63 5.23
C GLN A 33 -1.86 4.83 4.79
N GLU A 34 -1.39 3.93 5.65
CA GLU A 34 -0.28 3.02 5.43
C GLU A 34 -0.50 2.09 4.21
N GLU A 35 -1.73 1.60 4.00
CA GLU A 35 -2.08 0.80 2.81
C GLU A 35 -1.95 1.62 1.53
N VAL A 36 -2.41 2.89 1.55
CA VAL A 36 -2.31 3.79 0.40
C VAL A 36 -0.85 4.17 0.13
N LEU A 37 -0.04 4.39 1.17
CA LEU A 37 1.39 4.66 1.03
C LEU A 37 2.13 3.45 0.43
N LEU A 38 1.81 2.24 0.87
CA LEU A 38 2.38 1.01 0.31
C LEU A 38 2.01 0.85 -1.16
N LEU A 39 0.75 1.11 -1.53
CA LEU A 39 0.32 1.13 -2.93
C LEU A 39 1.14 2.12 -3.77
N CYS A 40 1.30 3.36 -3.29
CA CYS A 40 2.08 4.38 -3.98
C CYS A 40 3.53 3.95 -4.18
N LEU A 41 4.18 3.44 -3.13
CA LEU A 41 5.57 2.96 -3.20
C LEU A 41 5.71 1.85 -4.25
N LEU A 42 4.90 0.81 -4.17
CA LEU A 42 4.96 -0.33 -5.09
C LEU A 42 4.67 0.08 -6.53
N ALA A 43 3.71 0.98 -6.74
CA ALA A 43 3.37 1.47 -8.07
C ALA A 43 4.51 2.30 -8.66
N VAL A 44 5.14 3.19 -7.89
CA VAL A 44 6.28 4.01 -8.34
C VAL A 44 7.49 3.12 -8.65
N LEU A 45 7.80 2.12 -7.81
CA LEU A 45 8.84 1.12 -8.10
C LEU A 45 8.54 0.31 -9.37
N ALA A 46 7.26 0.11 -9.69
CA ALA A 46 6.82 -0.51 -10.94
C ALA A 46 6.76 0.45 -12.14
N GLY A 47 7.22 1.70 -11.99
CA GLY A 47 7.32 2.69 -13.05
C GLY A 47 6.07 3.57 -13.23
N ALA A 48 5.21 3.70 -12.22
CA ALA A 48 4.10 4.67 -12.27
C ALA A 48 4.63 6.11 -12.18
N GLU A 49 4.26 6.94 -13.16
CA GLU A 49 4.69 8.35 -13.22
C GLU A 49 3.58 9.31 -12.75
N ALA A 50 2.32 8.90 -12.87
CA ALA A 50 1.17 9.69 -12.45
C ALA A 50 0.22 8.95 -11.50
N PHE A 51 -0.63 9.69 -10.79
CA PHE A 51 -1.65 9.12 -9.91
C PHE A 51 -2.62 8.16 -10.64
N THR A 52 -2.86 8.40 -11.93
CA THR A 52 -3.65 7.50 -12.79
C THR A 52 -2.97 6.15 -12.98
N ASP A 53 -1.64 6.12 -13.07
CA ASP A 53 -0.86 4.89 -13.17
C ASP A 53 -0.88 4.12 -11.85
N ILE A 54 -0.80 4.83 -10.72
CA ILE A 54 -0.94 4.25 -9.38
C ILE A 54 -2.33 3.60 -9.23
N ALA A 55 -3.41 4.30 -9.61
CA ALA A 55 -4.76 3.76 -9.56
C ALA A 55 -4.93 2.52 -10.47
N ARG A 56 -4.31 2.56 -11.66
CA ARG A 56 -4.30 1.44 -12.60
C ARG A 56 -3.51 0.24 -12.05
N PHE A 57 -2.35 0.49 -11.44
CA PHE A 57 -1.56 -0.54 -10.76
C PHE A 57 -2.36 -1.19 -9.63
N GLY A 58 -2.97 -0.37 -8.77
CA GLY A 58 -3.79 -0.83 -7.65
C GLY A 58 -4.95 -1.72 -8.10
N THR A 59 -5.66 -1.33 -9.14
CA THR A 59 -6.74 -2.14 -9.74
C THR A 59 -6.20 -3.46 -10.30
N LYS A 60 -5.08 -3.44 -11.01
CA LYS A 60 -4.48 -4.65 -11.62
C LYS A 60 -3.85 -5.61 -10.62
N LYS A 61 -3.40 -5.11 -9.46
CA LYS A 61 -2.67 -5.87 -8.42
C LYS A 61 -3.44 -5.96 -7.11
N LEU A 62 -4.77 -5.78 -7.15
CA LEU A 62 -5.62 -5.74 -5.96
C LEU A 62 -5.46 -6.98 -5.08
N GLU A 63 -5.38 -8.18 -5.66
CA GLU A 63 -5.21 -9.43 -4.91
C GLU A 63 -3.86 -9.51 -4.18
N LEU A 64 -2.80 -8.91 -4.74
CA LEU A 64 -1.50 -8.81 -4.07
C LEU A 64 -1.56 -7.82 -2.90
N LEU A 65 -2.22 -6.67 -3.10
CA LEU A 65 -2.39 -5.66 -2.05
C LEU A 65 -3.25 -6.17 -0.90
N ARG A 66 -4.31 -6.94 -1.20
CA ARG A 66 -5.17 -7.56 -0.18
C ARG A 66 -4.45 -8.58 0.70
N ARG A 67 -3.44 -9.27 0.18
CA ARG A 67 -2.60 -10.19 0.98
C ARG A 67 -1.76 -9.46 2.02
N SER A 68 -1.53 -8.17 1.81
CA SER A 68 -0.75 -7.32 2.72
C SER A 68 -1.64 -6.67 3.78
N ARG A 69 -2.94 -6.96 3.81
CA ARG A 69 -3.84 -6.52 4.88
C ARG A 69 -3.58 -7.36 6.13
N ILE A 70 -3.30 -6.67 7.24
CA ILE A 70 -3.21 -7.23 8.59
C ILE A 70 -4.55 -6.98 9.27
#